data_AF-A0A5S3RR34-F1
#
_entry.id   AF-A0A5S3RR34-F1
#
_cell.length_a   1.000
_cell.length_b   1.000
_cell.length_c   1.000
_cell.angle_alpha   90.00
_cell.angle_beta   90.00
_cell.angle_gamma   90.00
#
_symmetry.space_group_name_H-M   'P 1'
#
loop_
_entity.id
_entity.type
_entity.pdbx_description
1 polymer ?
#
loop_
_entity_poly.entity_id
_entity_poly.type
_entity_poly.pdbx_seq_one_letter_code
_entity_poly.pdbx_strand_id
1 'polypeptide(L)'
;MEEKVDYEFVEHNWKKYPIQALAYKFELSPFKFMQLIRKKGICKEVQPFEIKYINEMINKVPLSELRQQLGVTKTQLDQLIRGKLSSKSTSTSQLSLDDVISKTKWLIEDKLKLNLDDFLPRSITSKQFYEADLYHCIKFATALKAKDSYYKSFSAIAFLVCEAYPSLYKPFQFRHSKTNDYFKGKTGRKNLINAAIWVIEDKMHLSPESLKAISNSRYFLRSRDLAFYGISSHWFRMHFDSHDEFINSILSNFEITKHTNITTKQLREILLESGRNIDKCELKSCPLKCETPEIHHIIPRSIRTIKPEKLHAPDNLLVLCSKHHTQAHQFDWQKYSFEGANLRDELILFLESSIN
;
A
#
# COMPACT_ATOMS: atom_id res chain seq x y z
N MET A 1 -5.83 15.74 38.90
CA MET A 1 -4.85 16.41 39.78
C MET A 1 -4.75 17.84 39.27
N GLU A 2 -5.23 18.82 40.02
CA GLU A 2 -5.09 20.23 39.61
C GLU A 2 -3.62 20.61 39.60
N GLU A 3 -3.15 21.11 38.47
CA GLU A 3 -1.76 21.55 38.29
C GLU A 3 -1.54 22.83 39.10
N LYS A 4 -0.83 22.74 40.23
CA LYS A 4 -0.56 23.86 41.13
C LYS A 4 0.59 24.73 40.58
N VAL A 5 0.28 25.57 39.60
CA VAL A 5 1.19 26.66 39.20
C VAL A 5 0.88 27.90 40.04
N ASP A 6 1.90 28.41 40.73
CA ASP A 6 1.83 29.71 41.40
C ASP A 6 1.97 30.82 40.34
N TYR A 7 0.83 31.29 39.84
CA TYR A 7 0.79 32.26 38.76
C TYR A 7 1.33 33.64 39.17
N GLU A 8 1.17 34.03 40.43
CA GLU A 8 1.70 35.29 40.94
C GLU A 8 3.23 35.25 40.96
N PHE A 9 3.82 34.16 41.45
CA PHE A 9 5.26 33.94 41.36
C PHE A 9 5.73 33.99 39.90
N VAL A 10 5.04 33.30 38.99
CA VAL A 10 5.43 33.25 37.58
C VAL A 10 5.37 34.64 36.93
N GLU A 11 4.32 35.42 37.16
CA GLU A 11 4.15 36.75 36.58
C GLU A 11 5.33 37.68 36.92
N HIS A 12 5.84 37.63 38.16
CA HIS A 12 6.97 38.43 38.62
C HIS A 12 8.35 37.92 38.15
N ASN A 13 8.45 36.68 37.68
CA ASN A 13 9.72 35.99 37.52
C ASN A 13 9.96 35.37 36.14
N TRP A 14 8.96 35.29 35.25
CA TRP A 14 9.11 34.58 33.97
C TRP A 14 10.14 35.21 33.02
N LYS A 15 10.39 36.52 33.15
CA LYS A 15 11.46 37.22 32.39
C LYS A 15 12.84 37.13 33.05
N LYS A 16 12.90 36.74 34.33
CA LYS A 16 14.14 36.71 35.12
C LYS A 16 14.83 35.36 35.07
N TYR A 17 14.06 34.27 34.97
CA TYR A 17 14.59 32.91 34.98
C TYR A 17 14.32 32.17 33.66
N PRO A 18 15.19 31.24 33.26
CA PRO A 18 14.93 30.37 32.13
C PRO A 18 13.63 29.58 32.30
N ILE A 19 12.87 29.43 31.21
CA ILE A 19 11.59 28.71 31.18
C ILE A 19 11.74 27.27 31.70
N GLN A 20 12.85 26.61 31.39
CA GLN A 20 13.12 25.24 31.85
C GLN A 20 13.23 25.15 33.38
N ALA A 21 13.88 26.13 34.01
CA ALA A 21 14.02 26.18 35.47
C ALA A 21 12.66 26.44 36.14
N LEU A 22 11.85 27.32 35.55
CA LEU A 22 10.49 27.58 36.02
C LEU A 22 9.59 26.35 35.86
N ALA A 23 9.63 25.69 34.71
CA ALA A 23 8.85 24.47 34.47
C ALA A 23 9.22 23.37 35.48
N TYR A 24 10.52 23.17 35.75
CA TYR A 24 11.02 22.21 36.74
C TYR A 24 10.52 22.51 38.16
N LYS A 25 10.48 23.79 38.56
CA LYS A 25 9.95 24.20 39.88
C LYS A 25 8.50 23.73 40.12
N PHE A 26 7.71 23.59 39.05
CA PHE A 26 6.32 23.17 39.12
C PHE A 26 6.11 21.71 38.68
N GLU A 27 7.18 20.94 38.50
CA GLU A 27 7.13 19.55 38.03
C GLU A 27 6.42 19.39 36.67
N LEU A 28 6.60 20.38 35.78
CA LEU A 28 6.00 20.40 34.45
C LEU A 28 7.05 20.28 33.36
N SER A 29 6.64 19.74 32.21
CA SER A 29 7.44 19.87 30.99
C SER A 29 7.46 21.34 30.52
N PRO A 30 8.53 21.80 29.84
CA PRO A 30 8.59 23.16 29.31
C PRO A 30 7.39 23.52 28.42
N PHE A 31 6.91 22.60 27.58
CA PHE A 31 5.71 22.81 26.76
C PHE A 31 4.47 23.03 27.60
N LYS A 32 4.26 22.17 28.61
CA LYS A 32 3.09 22.23 29.46
C LYS A 32 3.09 23.51 30.31
N PHE A 33 4.23 23.88 30.86
CA PHE A 33 4.39 25.15 31.57
C PHE A 33 4.07 26.34 30.66
N MET A 34 4.66 26.42 29.46
CA MET A 34 4.38 27.49 28.49
C MET A 34 2.90 27.55 28.11
N GLN A 35 2.27 26.41 27.87
CA GLN A 35 0.84 26.33 27.56
C GLN A 35 -0.02 26.95 28.66
N LEU A 36 0.28 26.67 29.93
CA LEU A 36 -0.50 27.17 31.08
C LEU A 36 -0.34 28.68 31.25
N ILE A 37 0.89 29.20 31.23
CA ILE A 37 1.14 30.62 31.46
C ILE A 37 0.61 31.47 30.29
N ARG A 38 0.61 30.92 29.07
CA ARG A 38 0.02 31.56 27.88
C ARG A 38 -1.50 31.60 27.95
N LYS A 39 -2.15 30.53 28.44
CA LYS A 39 -3.60 30.52 28.71
C LYS A 39 -4.02 31.54 29.78
N LYS A 40 -3.13 31.86 30.73
CA LYS A 40 -3.33 32.92 31.73
C LYS A 40 -2.98 34.32 31.24
N GLY A 41 -2.49 34.46 30.01
CA GLY A 41 -2.12 35.76 29.43
C GLY A 41 -0.78 36.33 29.93
N ILE A 42 -0.02 35.57 30.73
CA ILE A 42 1.24 36.02 31.34
C ILE A 42 2.36 36.16 30.31
N CYS A 43 2.48 35.19 29.40
CA CYS A 43 3.50 35.18 28.35
C CYS A 43 2.85 34.91 26.99
N LYS A 44 3.04 35.83 26.03
CA LYS A 44 2.58 35.69 24.64
C LYS A 44 3.70 35.28 23.68
N GLU A 45 4.95 35.34 24.14
CA GLU A 45 6.14 35.04 23.34
C GLU A 45 6.29 33.54 23.12
N VAL A 46 6.81 33.16 21.96
CA VAL A 46 7.06 31.77 21.57
C VAL A 46 8.55 31.51 21.69
N GLN A 47 8.91 30.45 22.40
CA GLN A 47 10.30 30.12 22.73
C GLN A 47 10.98 29.37 21.56
N PRO A 48 12.32 29.41 21.44
CA PRO A 48 13.03 28.72 20.37
C PRO A 48 12.74 27.21 20.29
N PHE A 49 12.58 26.53 21.44
CA PHE A 49 12.25 25.10 21.46
C PHE A 49 10.83 24.82 20.95
N GLU A 50 9.89 25.75 21.13
CA GLU A 50 8.54 25.64 20.56
C GLU A 50 8.57 25.81 19.03
N ILE A 51 9.42 26.71 18.52
CA ILE A 51 9.62 26.86 17.06
C ILE A 51 10.19 25.59 16.46
N LYS A 52 11.21 24.99 17.09
CA LYS A 52 11.77 23.70 16.66
C LYS A 52 10.67 22.62 16.60
N TYR A 53 9.85 22.54 17.63
CA TYR A 53 8.73 21.59 17.68
C TYR A 53 7.68 21.83 16.60
N ILE A 54 7.29 23.09 16.35
CA ILE A 54 6.38 23.41 15.24
C ILE A 54 6.95 22.88 13.92
N ASN A 55 8.23 23.13 13.64
CA ASN A 55 8.86 22.69 12.40
C ASN A 55 8.86 21.16 12.24
N GLU A 56 9.05 20.43 13.34
CA GLU A 56 9.07 18.96 13.33
C GLU A 56 7.68 18.34 13.18
N MET A 57 6.63 19.06 13.59
CA MET A 57 5.28 18.50 13.76
C MET A 57 4.24 19.06 12.78
N ILE A 58 4.47 20.20 12.14
CA ILE A 58 3.51 20.88 11.23
C ILE A 58 2.92 19.98 10.14
N ASN A 59 3.73 19.03 9.65
CA ASN A 59 3.30 18.09 8.61
C ASN A 59 2.69 16.80 9.18
N LYS A 60 2.95 16.50 10.45
CA LYS A 60 2.55 15.24 11.12
C LYS A 60 1.20 15.34 11.81
N VAL A 61 0.86 16.51 12.36
CA VAL A 61 -0.35 16.70 13.17
C VAL A 61 -1.21 17.86 12.64
N PRO A 62 -2.52 17.90 12.94
CA PRO A 62 -3.36 19.04 12.59
C PRO A 62 -2.87 20.34 13.25
N LEU A 63 -3.01 21.46 12.54
CA LEU A 63 -2.63 22.78 13.07
C LEU A 63 -3.43 23.16 14.33
N SER A 64 -4.69 22.73 14.41
CA SER A 64 -5.53 22.93 15.58
C SER A 64 -5.01 22.20 16.82
N GLU A 65 -4.48 20.99 16.65
CA GLU A 65 -3.84 20.22 17.72
C GLU A 65 -2.54 20.91 18.17
N LEU A 66 -1.68 21.33 17.24
CA LEU A 66 -0.46 22.10 17.58
C LEU A 66 -0.79 23.37 18.35
N ARG A 67 -1.80 24.09 17.88
CA ARG A 67 -2.30 25.28 18.55
C ARG A 67 -2.72 24.99 19.99
N GLN A 68 -3.46 23.90 20.20
CA GLN A 68 -3.91 23.50 21.52
C GLN A 68 -2.73 23.12 22.42
N GLN A 69 -1.79 22.31 21.92
CA GLN A 69 -0.61 21.86 22.68
C GLN A 69 0.28 23.02 23.11
N LEU A 70 0.50 24.00 22.22
CA LEU A 70 1.28 25.19 22.50
C LEU A 70 0.48 26.25 23.27
N GLY A 71 -0.86 26.20 23.27
CA GLY A 71 -1.68 27.25 23.87
C GLY A 71 -1.58 28.60 23.15
N VAL A 72 -1.19 28.59 21.86
CA VAL A 72 -1.13 29.80 21.02
C VAL A 72 -2.48 30.06 20.35
N THR A 73 -2.72 31.28 19.89
CA THR A 73 -3.89 31.59 19.05
C THR A 73 -3.67 31.14 17.61
N LYS A 74 -4.76 31.06 16.82
CA LYS A 74 -4.68 30.77 15.37
C LYS A 74 -3.79 31.79 14.66
N THR A 75 -4.04 33.08 14.91
CA THR A 75 -3.27 34.17 14.32
C THR A 75 -1.78 34.09 14.65
N GLN A 76 -1.43 33.79 15.91
CA GLN A 76 -0.03 33.61 16.30
C GLN A 76 0.62 32.43 15.58
N LEU A 77 -0.05 31.27 15.52
CA LEU A 77 0.50 30.11 14.81
C LEU A 77 0.69 30.41 13.32
N ASP A 78 -0.31 31.05 12.68
CA ASP A 78 -0.22 31.42 11.28
C ASP A 78 0.90 32.45 11.02
N GLN A 79 1.17 33.35 11.97
CA GLN A 79 2.29 34.30 11.90
C GLN A 79 3.64 33.61 12.08
N LEU A 80 3.75 32.65 12.99
CA LEU A 80 4.98 31.86 13.18
C LEU A 80 5.31 31.06 11.91
N ILE A 81 4.30 30.44 11.32
CA ILE A 81 4.45 29.68 10.08
C ILE A 81 4.86 30.61 8.94
N ARG A 82 4.20 31.77 8.77
CA ARG A 82 4.52 32.73 7.71
C ARG A 82 5.86 33.45 7.90
N GLY A 83 6.21 33.80 9.13
CA GLY A 83 7.31 34.71 9.46
C GLY A 83 8.69 34.06 9.55
N LYS A 84 8.81 32.73 9.68
CA LYS A 84 10.12 32.04 9.83
C LYS A 84 10.31 30.74 9.03
N LEU A 85 9.27 30.17 8.40
CA LEU A 85 9.42 28.98 7.52
C LEU A 85 9.67 29.35 6.04
N SER A 86 9.83 30.63 5.74
CA SER A 86 9.89 31.19 4.38
C SER A 86 11.24 31.02 3.65
N SER A 87 12.14 30.11 4.05
CA SER A 87 13.25 29.68 3.19
C SER A 87 12.98 28.36 2.44
N LYS A 88 11.89 27.66 2.78
CA LYS A 88 11.39 26.49 2.04
C LYS A 88 9.85 26.41 1.97
N SER A 89 9.12 27.47 2.32
CA SER A 89 7.66 27.43 2.24
C SER A 89 7.21 27.47 0.79
N THR A 90 7.06 26.29 0.20
CA THR A 90 5.94 25.99 -0.69
C THR A 90 4.71 26.69 -0.11
N SER A 91 4.03 27.46 -0.95
CA SER A 91 2.83 28.21 -0.58
C SER A 91 1.90 27.36 0.29
N THR A 92 1.20 28.02 1.21
CA THR A 92 0.22 27.51 2.17
C THR A 92 -1.02 26.84 1.52
N SER A 93 -0.87 26.13 0.39
CA SER A 93 -1.95 25.64 -0.46
C SER A 93 -1.74 24.26 -1.10
N GLN A 94 -0.58 23.60 -0.96
CA GLN A 94 -0.40 22.23 -1.47
C GLN A 94 -0.07 21.27 -0.34
N LEU A 95 -1.14 20.75 0.27
CA LEU A 95 -1.08 19.54 1.08
C LEU A 95 -0.45 18.43 0.22
N SER A 96 0.68 17.85 0.63
CA SER A 96 1.30 16.74 -0.09
C SER A 96 0.66 15.40 0.31
N LEU A 97 0.91 14.35 -0.48
CA LEU A 97 0.45 13.00 -0.11
C LEU A 97 1.09 12.53 1.20
N ASP A 98 2.38 12.82 1.42
CA ASP A 98 3.11 12.46 2.63
C ASP A 98 2.55 13.15 3.87
N ASP A 99 2.13 14.42 3.74
CA ASP A 99 1.46 15.15 4.83
C ASP A 99 0.14 14.51 5.21
N VAL A 100 -0.63 14.05 4.21
CA VAL A 100 -1.92 13.39 4.42
C VAL A 100 -1.74 12.02 5.05
N ILE A 101 -0.75 11.26 4.61
CA ILE A 101 -0.39 9.97 5.20
C ILE A 101 0.02 10.17 6.66
N SER A 102 0.91 11.11 6.94
CA SER A 102 1.40 11.37 8.30
C SER A 102 0.27 11.77 9.25
N LYS A 103 -0.63 12.66 8.81
CA LYS A 103 -1.81 13.06 9.58
C LYS A 103 -2.81 11.91 9.78
N THR A 104 -2.94 11.03 8.79
CA THR A 104 -3.78 9.82 8.90
C THR A 104 -3.24 8.85 9.95
N LYS A 105 -1.91 8.61 9.95
CA LYS A 105 -1.25 7.78 10.97
C LYS A 105 -1.42 8.37 12.36
N TRP A 106 -1.15 9.67 12.51
CA TRP A 106 -1.37 10.37 13.78
C TRP A 106 -2.82 10.24 14.29
N LEU A 107 -3.81 10.38 13.40
CA LEU A 107 -5.20 10.23 13.79
C LEU A 107 -5.47 8.83 14.37
N ILE A 108 -4.99 7.79 13.69
CA ILE A 108 -5.27 6.39 14.03
C ILE A 108 -4.48 5.97 15.26
N GLU A 109 -3.17 6.21 15.28
CA GLU A 109 -2.23 5.72 16.28
C GLU A 109 -2.23 6.60 17.54
N ASP A 110 -2.11 7.92 17.39
CA ASP A 110 -1.91 8.82 18.52
C ASP A 110 -3.24 9.34 19.09
N LYS A 111 -4.14 9.81 18.20
CA LYS A 111 -5.36 10.51 18.61
C LYS A 111 -6.47 9.53 19.03
N LEU A 112 -6.77 8.54 18.20
CA LEU A 112 -7.82 7.57 18.45
C LEU A 112 -7.32 6.30 19.14
N LYS A 113 -6.01 6.01 19.06
CA LYS A 113 -5.37 4.82 19.62
C LYS A 113 -6.05 3.52 19.16
N LEU A 114 -6.38 3.46 17.88
CA LEU A 114 -6.98 2.28 17.27
C LEU A 114 -5.90 1.25 16.96
N ASN A 115 -6.24 -0.03 17.16
CA ASN A 115 -5.38 -1.12 16.74
C ASN A 115 -5.37 -1.23 15.21
N LEU A 116 -4.21 -1.58 14.66
CA LEU A 116 -4.04 -1.87 13.23
C LEU A 116 -4.45 -3.32 12.92
N ASP A 117 -5.70 -3.66 13.22
CA ASP A 117 -6.29 -4.99 13.03
C ASP A 117 -7.42 -4.99 11.97
N ASP A 118 -8.01 -6.16 11.75
CA ASP A 118 -9.09 -6.33 10.76
C ASP A 118 -10.40 -5.58 11.09
N PHE A 119 -10.53 -5.02 12.30
CA PHE A 119 -11.68 -4.20 12.68
C PHE A 119 -11.52 -2.73 12.28
N LEU A 120 -10.30 -2.26 12.04
CA LEU A 120 -10.04 -0.86 11.65
C LEU A 120 -10.90 -0.40 10.46
N PRO A 121 -11.03 -1.16 9.34
CA PRO A 121 -11.86 -0.73 8.21
C PRO A 121 -13.35 -0.51 8.52
N ARG A 122 -13.83 -0.99 9.67
CA ARG A 122 -15.21 -0.83 10.14
C ARG A 122 -15.37 0.23 11.23
N SER A 123 -14.32 0.51 11.99
CA SER A 123 -14.35 1.46 13.10
C SER A 123 -14.00 2.88 12.66
N ILE A 124 -13.13 3.04 11.65
CA ILE A 124 -12.70 4.36 11.17
C ILE A 124 -13.75 4.97 10.23
N THR A 125 -14.11 6.22 10.51
CA THR A 125 -15.19 6.95 9.83
C THR A 125 -14.74 8.35 9.46
N SER A 126 -15.42 8.96 8.48
CA SER A 126 -15.18 10.36 8.13
C SER A 126 -15.44 11.30 9.30
N LYS A 127 -16.41 10.99 10.18
CA LYS A 127 -16.73 11.78 11.38
C LYS A 127 -15.51 12.01 12.27
N GLN A 128 -14.71 10.97 12.51
CA GLN A 128 -13.50 11.09 13.34
C GLN A 128 -12.45 12.02 12.70
N PHE A 129 -12.33 12.02 11.36
CA PHE A 129 -11.47 12.98 10.66
C PHE A 129 -12.01 14.42 10.79
N TYR A 130 -13.32 14.64 10.72
CA TYR A 130 -13.90 15.96 10.95
C TYR A 130 -13.64 16.46 12.36
N GLU A 131 -13.86 15.62 13.36
CA GLU A 131 -13.64 15.95 14.78
C GLU A 131 -12.17 16.23 15.10
N ALA A 132 -11.24 15.66 14.31
CA ALA A 132 -9.81 15.91 14.40
C ALA A 132 -9.30 17.04 13.48
N ASP A 133 -10.19 17.83 12.86
CA ASP A 133 -9.84 18.93 11.95
C ASP A 133 -9.03 18.49 10.70
N LEU A 134 -9.25 17.25 10.26
CA LEU A 134 -8.59 16.62 9.10
C LEU A 134 -9.51 16.55 7.88
N TYR A 135 -10.54 17.38 7.79
CA TYR A 135 -11.43 17.44 6.62
C TYR A 135 -10.68 17.75 5.32
N HIS A 136 -9.63 18.55 5.39
CA HIS A 136 -8.79 18.88 4.24
C HIS A 136 -8.09 17.62 3.66
N CYS A 137 -7.70 16.65 4.50
CA CYS A 137 -7.19 15.36 4.07
C CYS A 137 -8.25 14.55 3.30
N ILE A 138 -9.51 14.57 3.76
CA ILE A 138 -10.63 13.92 3.05
C ILE A 138 -10.84 14.58 1.68
N LYS A 139 -10.84 15.91 1.61
CA LYS A 139 -11.01 16.66 0.35
C LYS A 139 -9.88 16.34 -0.63
N PHE A 140 -8.63 16.31 -0.15
CA PHE A 140 -7.46 15.94 -0.93
C PHE A 140 -7.56 14.51 -1.48
N ALA A 141 -7.84 13.53 -0.62
CA ALA A 141 -8.00 12.13 -1.01
C ALA A 141 -9.15 11.94 -2.01
N THR A 142 -10.24 12.69 -1.87
CA THR A 142 -11.37 12.67 -2.82
C THR A 142 -10.94 13.12 -4.21
N ALA A 143 -10.12 14.17 -4.30
CA ALA A 143 -9.61 14.68 -5.57
C ALA A 143 -8.61 13.71 -6.23
N LEU A 144 -7.72 13.08 -5.46
CA LEU A 144 -6.75 12.12 -5.98
C LEU A 144 -7.43 10.82 -6.44
N LYS A 145 -8.24 10.21 -5.57
CA LYS A 145 -8.88 8.92 -5.89
C LYS A 145 -9.79 9.01 -7.11
N ALA A 146 -10.39 10.16 -7.40
CA ALA A 146 -11.25 10.35 -8.56
C ALA A 146 -10.52 10.12 -9.90
N LYS A 147 -9.20 10.34 -9.92
CA LYS A 147 -8.33 10.11 -11.09
C LYS A 147 -7.77 8.69 -11.14
N ASP A 148 -7.87 7.95 -10.03
CA ASP A 148 -7.30 6.62 -9.91
C ASP A 148 -8.31 5.54 -10.31
N SER A 149 -7.93 4.68 -11.25
CA SER A 149 -8.81 3.64 -11.79
C SER A 149 -9.25 2.60 -10.75
N TYR A 150 -8.41 2.35 -9.74
CA TYR A 150 -8.64 1.40 -8.66
C TYR A 150 -9.43 2.04 -7.51
N TYR A 151 -9.01 3.21 -7.05
CA TYR A 151 -9.58 3.86 -5.88
C TYR A 151 -10.85 4.67 -6.12
N LYS A 152 -11.17 5.04 -7.38
CA LYS A 152 -12.33 5.90 -7.71
C LYS A 152 -13.64 5.43 -7.08
N SER A 153 -13.84 4.11 -7.02
CA SER A 153 -15.08 3.50 -6.55
C SER A 153 -15.14 3.29 -5.03
N PHE A 154 -14.08 3.63 -4.29
CA PHE A 154 -14.01 3.49 -2.84
C PHE A 154 -14.12 4.83 -2.11
N SER A 155 -14.29 4.78 -0.79
CA SER A 155 -14.38 5.99 0.03
C SER A 155 -13.02 6.70 0.14
N ALA A 156 -13.05 8.00 0.43
CA ALA A 156 -11.81 8.74 0.72
C ALA A 156 -11.07 8.16 1.94
N ILE A 157 -11.80 7.62 2.91
CA ILE A 157 -11.22 6.97 4.10
C ILE A 157 -10.46 5.71 3.70
N ALA A 158 -11.03 4.89 2.83
CA ALA A 158 -10.35 3.70 2.31
C ALA A 158 -9.03 4.07 1.63
N PHE A 159 -9.04 5.11 0.78
CA PHE A 159 -7.83 5.65 0.16
C PHE A 159 -6.79 6.07 1.21
N LEU A 160 -7.18 6.94 2.16
CA LEU A 160 -6.27 7.46 3.19
C LEU A 160 -5.61 6.35 4.01
N VAL A 161 -6.38 5.37 4.45
CA VAL A 161 -5.85 4.27 5.28
C VAL A 161 -5.00 3.30 4.46
N CYS A 162 -5.39 3.00 3.21
CA CYS A 162 -4.58 2.12 2.35
C CYS A 162 -3.26 2.78 1.96
N GLU A 163 -3.23 4.10 1.70
CA GLU A 163 -1.98 4.81 1.45
C GLU A 163 -1.09 4.89 2.71
N ALA A 164 -1.70 4.97 3.90
CA ALA A 164 -0.95 4.96 5.15
C ALA A 164 -0.37 3.57 5.50
N TYR A 165 -1.07 2.49 5.13
CA TYR A 165 -0.71 1.11 5.45
C TYR A 165 -0.97 0.14 4.28
N PRO A 166 -0.22 0.26 3.17
CA PRO A 166 -0.53 -0.42 1.89
C PRO A 166 -0.41 -1.95 1.94
N SER A 167 0.40 -2.48 2.87
CA SER A 167 0.55 -3.92 3.09
C SER A 167 -0.53 -4.53 3.99
N LEU A 168 -1.23 -3.71 4.78
CA LEU A 168 -2.18 -4.21 5.80
C LEU A 168 -3.62 -4.19 5.31
N TYR A 169 -3.99 -3.19 4.52
CA TYR A 169 -5.37 -2.98 4.10
C TYR A 169 -5.55 -2.90 2.59
N LYS A 170 -6.74 -3.31 2.17
CA LYS A 170 -7.27 -3.18 0.82
C LYS A 170 -8.56 -2.36 0.84
N PRO A 171 -8.83 -1.53 -0.18
CA PRO A 171 -9.98 -0.63 -0.18
C PRO A 171 -11.33 -1.33 -0.09
N PHE A 172 -11.43 -2.56 -0.61
CA PHE A 172 -12.67 -3.32 -0.55
C PHE A 172 -13.08 -3.74 0.86
N GLN A 173 -12.14 -3.78 1.82
CA GLN A 173 -12.45 -4.08 3.23
C GLN A 173 -13.29 -2.99 3.89
N PHE A 174 -13.19 -1.76 3.38
CA PHE A 174 -13.94 -0.62 3.90
C PHE A 174 -15.39 -0.66 3.42
N ARG A 175 -16.27 -0.06 4.22
CA ARG A 175 -17.69 0.08 3.87
C ARG A 175 -17.85 0.81 2.53
N HIS A 176 -18.57 0.17 1.60
CA HIS A 176 -18.87 0.71 0.29
C HIS A 176 -20.33 0.43 -0.10
N SER A 177 -20.83 1.16 -1.10
CA SER A 177 -22.20 1.01 -1.59
C SER A 177 -22.43 -0.35 -2.24
N LYS A 178 -23.66 -0.89 -2.17
CA LYS A 178 -24.10 -2.04 -2.99
C LYS A 178 -24.06 -1.77 -4.50
N THR A 179 -23.90 -0.51 -4.89
CA THR A 179 -23.75 -0.07 -6.28
C THR A 179 -22.30 0.27 -6.65
N ASN A 180 -21.31 -0.16 -5.85
CA ASN A 180 -19.89 0.04 -6.13
C ASN A 180 -19.49 -0.54 -7.49
N ASP A 181 -18.99 0.32 -8.38
CA ASP A 181 -18.60 -0.05 -9.75
C ASP A 181 -17.38 -0.98 -9.82
N TYR A 182 -16.54 -1.01 -8.79
CA TYR A 182 -15.38 -1.91 -8.70
C TYR A 182 -15.77 -3.38 -8.83
N PHE A 183 -16.95 -3.74 -8.32
CA PHE A 183 -17.49 -5.09 -8.35
C PHE A 183 -18.52 -5.29 -9.47
N LYS A 184 -18.64 -4.40 -10.47
CA LYS A 184 -19.61 -4.58 -11.57
C LYS A 184 -18.98 -5.17 -12.84
N GLY A 185 -19.80 -5.89 -13.61
CA GLY A 185 -19.43 -6.46 -14.91
C GLY A 185 -18.32 -7.51 -14.85
N LYS A 186 -17.74 -7.83 -16.02
CA LYS A 186 -16.71 -8.88 -16.16
C LYS A 186 -15.47 -8.60 -15.27
N THR A 187 -15.04 -7.34 -15.21
CA THR A 187 -13.93 -6.92 -14.34
C THR A 187 -14.28 -7.10 -12.87
N GLY A 188 -15.53 -6.81 -12.47
CA GLY A 188 -16.04 -7.03 -11.13
C GLY A 188 -15.99 -8.48 -10.67
N ARG A 189 -16.34 -9.43 -11.55
CA ARG A 189 -16.20 -10.88 -11.27
C ARG A 189 -14.76 -11.25 -10.94
N LYS A 190 -13.79 -10.77 -11.74
CA LYS A 190 -12.36 -10.99 -11.48
C LYS A 190 -11.90 -10.36 -10.17
N ASN A 191 -12.30 -9.12 -9.92
CA ASN A 191 -11.97 -8.39 -8.69
C ASN A 191 -12.50 -9.11 -7.43
N LEU A 192 -13.71 -9.67 -7.52
CA LEU A 192 -14.33 -10.45 -6.45
C LEU A 192 -13.56 -11.74 -6.14
N ILE A 193 -13.13 -12.45 -7.18
CA ILE A 193 -12.26 -13.64 -7.04
C ILE A 193 -10.94 -13.24 -6.37
N ASN A 194 -10.26 -12.20 -6.87
CA ASN A 194 -8.98 -11.74 -6.31
C ASN A 194 -9.11 -11.29 -4.85
N ALA A 195 -10.20 -10.60 -4.50
CA ALA A 195 -10.46 -10.20 -3.12
C ALA A 195 -10.65 -11.44 -2.21
N ALA A 196 -11.33 -12.47 -2.69
CA ALA A 196 -11.51 -13.71 -1.93
C ALA A 196 -10.20 -14.51 -1.80
N ILE A 197 -9.39 -14.59 -2.86
CA ILE A 197 -8.04 -15.18 -2.81
C ILE A 197 -7.20 -14.48 -1.74
N TRP A 198 -7.19 -13.15 -1.74
CA TRP A 198 -6.47 -12.36 -0.73
C TRP A 198 -6.94 -12.65 0.70
N VAL A 199 -8.25 -12.79 0.94
CA VAL A 199 -8.77 -13.16 2.27
C VAL A 199 -8.27 -14.55 2.68
N ILE A 200 -8.27 -15.50 1.75
CA ILE A 200 -7.83 -16.87 2.02
C ILE A 200 -6.35 -16.92 2.38
N GLU A 201 -5.50 -16.22 1.62
CA GLU A 201 -4.05 -16.18 1.83
C GLU A 201 -3.68 -15.37 3.07
N ASP A 202 -4.10 -14.11 3.11
CA ASP A 202 -3.58 -13.14 4.08
C ASP A 202 -4.31 -13.18 5.42
N LYS A 203 -5.56 -13.68 5.45
CA LYS A 203 -6.40 -13.65 6.65
C LYS A 203 -6.75 -15.02 7.19
N MET A 204 -6.94 -16.01 6.32
CA MET A 204 -7.18 -17.39 6.73
C MET A 204 -5.90 -18.24 6.76
N HIS A 205 -4.80 -17.75 6.18
CA HIS A 205 -3.51 -18.44 6.11
C HIS A 205 -3.61 -19.85 5.52
N LEU A 206 -4.49 -20.04 4.53
CA LEU A 206 -4.69 -21.33 3.88
C LEU A 206 -3.81 -21.45 2.65
N SER A 207 -3.15 -22.60 2.51
CA SER A 207 -2.35 -22.94 1.35
C SER A 207 -3.20 -23.58 0.24
N PRO A 208 -2.79 -23.51 -1.05
CA PRO A 208 -3.53 -24.14 -2.15
C PRO A 208 -3.80 -25.63 -1.93
N GLU A 209 -2.83 -26.33 -1.32
CA GLU A 209 -2.90 -27.77 -1.05
C GLU A 209 -4.00 -28.08 -0.03
N SER A 210 -4.17 -27.20 0.96
CA SER A 210 -5.20 -27.30 1.99
C SER A 210 -6.60 -26.95 1.46
N LEU A 211 -6.67 -26.10 0.43
CA LEU A 211 -7.95 -25.61 -0.09
C LEU A 211 -8.81 -26.70 -0.71
N LYS A 212 -8.24 -27.67 -1.42
CA LYS A 212 -9.02 -28.78 -2.02
C LYS A 212 -9.73 -29.63 -0.95
N ALA A 213 -9.10 -29.82 0.21
CA ALA A 213 -9.69 -30.57 1.31
C ALA A 213 -10.76 -29.74 2.03
N ILE A 214 -10.49 -28.45 2.26
CA ILE A 214 -11.35 -27.56 3.05
C ILE A 214 -12.52 -27.02 2.22
N SER A 215 -12.40 -26.93 0.90
CA SER A 215 -13.44 -26.37 0.02
C SER A 215 -14.77 -27.12 0.09
N ASN A 216 -14.74 -28.41 0.42
CA ASN A 216 -15.93 -29.24 0.60
C ASN A 216 -16.61 -29.03 1.97
N SER A 217 -15.99 -28.28 2.87
CA SER A 217 -16.55 -27.95 4.19
C SER A 217 -17.65 -26.91 4.06
N ARG A 218 -18.79 -27.14 4.72
CA ARG A 218 -19.88 -26.16 4.84
C ARG A 218 -19.47 -24.87 5.58
N TYR A 219 -18.31 -24.88 6.23
CA TYR A 219 -17.77 -23.72 6.95
C TYR A 219 -16.77 -22.92 6.12
N PHE A 220 -16.41 -23.38 4.92
CA PHE A 220 -15.49 -22.66 4.05
C PHE A 220 -16.17 -21.44 3.41
N LEU A 221 -15.51 -20.27 3.50
CA LEU A 221 -15.95 -19.01 2.89
C LEU A 221 -17.43 -18.66 3.15
N ARG A 222 -17.88 -18.77 4.40
CA ARG A 222 -19.26 -18.37 4.75
C ARG A 222 -19.46 -16.90 4.41
N SER A 223 -20.68 -16.56 4.00
CA SER A 223 -21.03 -15.18 3.64
C SER A 223 -20.72 -14.18 4.75
N ARG A 224 -20.82 -14.57 6.04
CA ARG A 224 -20.47 -13.70 7.17
C ARG A 224 -18.98 -13.39 7.23
N ASP A 225 -18.14 -14.41 7.00
CA ASP A 225 -16.69 -14.30 7.09
C ASP A 225 -16.16 -13.42 5.94
N LEU A 226 -16.68 -13.64 4.71
CA LEU A 226 -16.40 -12.78 3.56
C LEU A 226 -16.96 -11.36 3.73
N ALA A 227 -18.19 -11.23 4.25
CA ALA A 227 -18.81 -9.93 4.45
C ALA A 227 -18.02 -9.10 5.46
N PHE A 228 -17.36 -9.70 6.46
CA PHE A 228 -16.47 -9.03 7.39
C PHE A 228 -15.30 -8.33 6.68
N TYR A 229 -14.76 -8.95 5.62
CA TYR A 229 -13.74 -8.37 4.74
C TYR A 229 -14.29 -7.55 3.57
N GLY A 230 -15.57 -7.13 3.65
CA GLY A 230 -16.20 -6.27 2.66
C GLY A 230 -16.73 -6.99 1.41
N ILE A 231 -16.62 -8.32 1.36
CA ILE A 231 -17.13 -9.14 0.28
C ILE A 231 -18.56 -9.57 0.61
N SER A 232 -19.53 -8.71 0.31
CA SER A 232 -20.94 -8.98 0.63
C SER A 232 -21.56 -10.07 -0.25
N SER A 233 -22.56 -10.79 0.29
CA SER A 233 -23.31 -11.81 -0.45
C SER A 233 -24.05 -11.26 -1.69
N HIS A 234 -24.30 -9.96 -1.74
CA HIS A 234 -24.87 -9.30 -2.91
C HIS A 234 -23.94 -9.42 -4.14
N TRP A 235 -22.64 -9.22 -3.95
CA TRP A 235 -21.66 -9.29 -5.03
C TRP A 235 -21.49 -10.72 -5.55
N PHE A 236 -21.52 -11.68 -4.63
CA PHE A 236 -21.54 -13.10 -4.96
C PHE A 236 -22.73 -13.44 -5.87
N ARG A 237 -23.96 -13.11 -5.47
CA ARG A 237 -25.19 -13.42 -6.24
C ARG A 237 -25.27 -12.68 -7.58
N MET A 238 -24.52 -11.61 -7.75
CA MET A 238 -24.47 -10.85 -8.99
C MET A 238 -23.64 -11.54 -10.07
N HIS A 239 -22.61 -12.29 -9.66
CA HIS A 239 -21.62 -12.85 -10.59
C HIS A 239 -21.66 -14.35 -10.70
N PHE A 240 -22.25 -15.05 -9.75
CA PHE A 240 -22.22 -16.51 -9.66
C PHE A 240 -23.64 -17.04 -9.38
N ASP A 241 -24.00 -18.10 -10.07
CA ASP A 241 -25.29 -18.78 -9.95
C ASP A 241 -25.38 -19.56 -8.63
N SER A 242 -24.24 -20.03 -8.11
CA SER A 242 -24.16 -20.78 -6.86
C SER A 242 -22.86 -20.53 -6.09
N HIS A 243 -22.88 -20.80 -4.79
CA HIS A 243 -21.70 -20.67 -3.92
C HIS A 243 -20.58 -21.64 -4.35
N ASP A 244 -20.96 -22.82 -4.84
CA ASP A 244 -20.04 -23.80 -5.40
C ASP A 244 -19.35 -23.29 -6.67
N GLU A 245 -20.07 -22.61 -7.58
CA GLU A 245 -19.47 -21.99 -8.77
C GLU A 245 -18.44 -20.91 -8.37
N PHE A 246 -18.74 -20.15 -7.31
CA PHE A 246 -17.81 -19.16 -6.78
C PHE A 246 -16.55 -19.81 -6.19
N ILE A 247 -16.71 -20.85 -5.35
CA ILE A 247 -15.58 -21.61 -4.81
C ILE A 247 -14.74 -22.22 -5.93
N ASN A 248 -15.35 -22.88 -6.91
CA ASN A 248 -14.65 -23.47 -8.05
C ASN A 248 -13.89 -22.41 -8.86
N SER A 249 -14.47 -21.23 -9.03
CA SER A 249 -13.82 -20.10 -9.69
C SER A 249 -12.60 -19.61 -8.89
N ILE A 250 -12.69 -19.55 -7.56
CA ILE A 250 -11.54 -19.24 -6.69
C ILE A 250 -10.47 -20.30 -6.86
N LEU A 251 -10.78 -21.59 -6.65
CA LEU A 251 -9.82 -22.68 -6.72
C LEU A 251 -9.07 -22.70 -8.06
N SER A 252 -9.81 -22.51 -9.17
CA SER A 252 -9.23 -22.45 -10.51
C SER A 252 -8.30 -21.25 -10.72
N ASN A 253 -8.50 -20.15 -9.99
CA ASN A 253 -7.64 -18.96 -10.07
C ASN A 253 -6.57 -18.90 -8.97
N PHE A 254 -6.76 -19.64 -7.88
CA PHE A 254 -5.84 -19.70 -6.73
C PHE A 254 -4.53 -20.41 -7.11
N GLU A 255 -4.63 -21.47 -7.92
CA GLU A 255 -3.45 -22.11 -8.50
C GLU A 255 -2.72 -21.13 -9.45
N ILE A 256 -3.47 -20.34 -10.24
CA ILE A 256 -2.96 -19.34 -11.21
C ILE A 256 -2.25 -18.15 -10.54
N THR A 257 -2.65 -17.68 -9.36
CA THR A 257 -2.00 -16.54 -8.68
C THR A 257 -0.60 -16.86 -8.16
N LYS A 258 -0.27 -18.13 -7.91
CA LYS A 258 1.13 -18.55 -7.67
C LYS A 258 1.97 -18.66 -8.95
N HIS A 259 1.35 -18.65 -10.14
CA HIS A 259 2.07 -18.84 -11.40
C HIS A 259 2.81 -17.62 -11.94
N THR A 260 2.70 -16.41 -11.37
CA THR A 260 3.46 -15.26 -11.90
C THR A 260 3.77 -14.20 -10.86
N ASN A 261 5.05 -14.10 -10.46
CA ASN A 261 5.91 -12.92 -10.66
C ASN A 261 7.32 -13.18 -10.11
N ILE A 262 8.05 -14.15 -10.71
CA ILE A 262 9.50 -14.18 -10.56
C ILE A 262 10.08 -12.99 -11.33
N THR A 263 10.84 -12.16 -10.64
CA THR A 263 11.52 -10.99 -11.22
C THR A 263 12.62 -11.42 -12.19
N THR A 264 13.00 -10.56 -13.13
CA THR A 264 14.15 -10.81 -14.03
C THR A 264 15.42 -11.11 -13.24
N LYS A 265 15.59 -10.51 -12.06
CA LYS A 265 16.72 -10.78 -11.15
C LYS A 265 16.73 -12.24 -10.69
N GLN A 266 15.60 -12.74 -10.20
CA GLN A 266 15.47 -14.12 -9.74
C GLN A 266 15.61 -15.13 -10.90
N LEU A 267 15.13 -14.81 -12.11
CA LEU A 267 15.36 -15.66 -13.28
C LEU A 267 16.86 -15.73 -13.66
N ARG A 268 17.59 -14.62 -13.51
CA ARG A 268 19.06 -14.59 -13.69
C ARG A 268 19.78 -15.44 -12.64
N GLU A 269 19.34 -15.41 -11.38
CA GLU A 269 19.88 -16.26 -10.31
C GLU A 269 19.68 -17.74 -10.62
N ILE A 270 18.48 -18.17 -11.03
CA ILE A 270 18.19 -19.55 -11.44
C ILE A 270 19.13 -20.03 -12.56
N LEU A 271 19.36 -19.18 -13.57
CA LEU A 271 20.25 -19.50 -14.68
C LEU A 271 21.73 -19.60 -14.24
N LEU A 272 22.19 -18.68 -13.38
CA LEU A 272 23.55 -18.72 -12.82
C LEU A 272 23.79 -19.97 -11.96
N GLU A 273 22.82 -20.36 -11.12
CA GLU A 273 22.88 -21.58 -10.30
C GLU A 273 22.94 -22.85 -11.15
N SER A 274 22.31 -22.83 -12.33
CA SER A 274 22.42 -23.91 -13.33
C SER A 274 23.70 -23.87 -14.18
N GLY A 275 24.65 -22.98 -13.88
CA GLY A 275 25.93 -22.87 -14.57
C GLY A 275 25.87 -22.17 -15.93
N ARG A 276 24.80 -21.41 -16.21
CA ARG A 276 24.63 -20.73 -17.50
C ARG A 276 25.15 -19.31 -17.49
N ASN A 277 25.63 -18.86 -18.65
CA ASN A 277 26.15 -17.52 -18.83
C ASN A 277 25.02 -16.56 -19.22
N ILE A 278 24.72 -15.60 -18.34
CA ILE A 278 23.64 -14.62 -18.54
C ILE A 278 24.05 -13.39 -19.36
N ASP A 279 25.34 -13.23 -19.64
CA ASP A 279 25.91 -12.08 -20.36
C ASP A 279 26.10 -12.35 -21.85
N LYS A 280 25.75 -13.55 -22.32
CA LYS A 280 25.85 -13.95 -23.72
C LYS A 280 24.57 -14.61 -24.20
N CYS A 281 24.24 -14.38 -25.47
CA CYS A 281 23.21 -15.13 -26.16
C CYS A 281 23.61 -16.61 -26.24
N GLU A 282 22.69 -17.52 -25.93
CA GLU A 282 22.96 -18.97 -25.92
C GLU A 282 23.09 -19.57 -27.34
N LEU A 283 22.64 -18.86 -28.37
CA LEU A 283 22.82 -19.27 -29.77
C LEU A 283 24.29 -19.15 -30.20
N LYS A 284 24.90 -20.28 -30.55
CA LYS A 284 26.32 -20.38 -30.96
C LYS A 284 26.63 -19.54 -32.20
N SER A 285 25.67 -19.42 -33.09
CA SER A 285 25.72 -18.68 -34.34
C SER A 285 25.53 -17.17 -34.17
N CYS A 286 25.31 -16.66 -32.96
CA CYS A 286 25.09 -15.23 -32.74
C CYS A 286 26.40 -14.43 -32.94
N PRO A 287 26.50 -13.57 -33.97
CA PRO A 287 27.74 -12.87 -34.30
C PRO A 287 27.96 -11.58 -33.48
N LEU A 288 26.98 -11.22 -32.64
CA LEU A 288 26.97 -9.93 -31.93
C LEU A 288 27.56 -10.08 -30.53
N LYS A 289 28.44 -9.13 -30.15
CA LYS A 289 28.59 -8.77 -28.74
C LYS A 289 27.29 -8.11 -28.30
N CYS A 290 26.43 -8.89 -27.65
CA CYS A 290 25.10 -8.46 -27.27
C CYS A 290 25.22 -7.59 -26.01
N GLU A 291 24.86 -6.31 -26.11
CA GLU A 291 25.06 -5.37 -25.00
C GLU A 291 24.15 -5.68 -23.79
N THR A 292 23.00 -6.32 -24.01
CA THR A 292 22.15 -6.83 -22.92
C THR A 292 21.28 -8.02 -23.38
N PRO A 293 21.59 -9.25 -22.96
CA PRO A 293 20.71 -10.39 -23.20
C PRO A 293 19.46 -10.37 -22.31
N GLU A 294 18.35 -10.82 -22.88
CA GLU A 294 17.04 -10.98 -22.27
C GLU A 294 16.74 -12.47 -22.03
N ILE A 295 15.88 -12.75 -21.04
CA ILE A 295 15.49 -14.12 -20.70
C ILE A 295 14.14 -14.43 -21.36
N HIS A 296 14.14 -15.40 -22.26
CA HIS A 296 12.95 -15.93 -22.91
C HIS A 296 12.44 -17.18 -22.21
N HIS A 297 11.11 -17.28 -22.06
CA HIS A 297 10.45 -18.52 -21.67
C HIS A 297 10.14 -19.34 -22.93
N ILE A 298 10.74 -20.53 -23.07
CA ILE A 298 10.52 -21.41 -24.23
C ILE A 298 9.04 -21.79 -24.31
N ILE A 299 8.47 -22.18 -23.17
CA ILE A 299 7.04 -22.40 -23.05
C ILE A 299 6.36 -21.10 -22.58
N PRO A 300 5.39 -20.56 -23.33
CA PRO A 300 4.74 -19.31 -22.98
C PRO A 300 4.01 -19.36 -21.64
N ARG A 301 4.10 -18.24 -20.91
CA ARG A 301 3.36 -18.02 -19.66
C ARG A 301 1.83 -18.07 -19.82
N SER A 302 1.33 -17.98 -21.05
CA SER A 302 -0.10 -18.07 -21.36
C SER A 302 -0.65 -19.50 -21.21
N ILE A 303 0.20 -20.53 -21.14
CA ILE A 303 -0.22 -21.93 -20.96
C ILE A 303 -0.46 -22.21 -19.48
N ARG A 304 -1.75 -22.33 -19.14
CA ARG A 304 -2.22 -22.46 -17.75
C ARG A 304 -2.04 -23.84 -17.12
N THR A 305 -1.64 -24.85 -17.89
CA THR A 305 -1.53 -26.25 -17.44
C THR A 305 -0.15 -26.62 -16.88
N ILE A 306 0.84 -25.72 -16.97
CA ILE A 306 2.23 -26.01 -16.62
C ILE A 306 2.57 -25.43 -15.26
N LYS A 307 2.97 -26.31 -14.32
CA LYS A 307 3.41 -25.99 -12.95
C LYS A 307 4.52 -24.92 -12.91
N PRO A 308 4.58 -24.01 -11.90
CA PRO A 308 5.55 -22.91 -11.87
C PRO A 308 7.00 -23.41 -11.84
N GLU A 309 7.26 -24.53 -11.17
CA GLU A 309 8.59 -25.13 -11.08
C GLU A 309 9.08 -25.56 -12.46
N LYS A 310 8.16 -26.01 -13.33
CA LYS A 310 8.45 -26.39 -14.72
C LYS A 310 8.51 -25.17 -15.65
N LEU A 311 7.71 -24.13 -15.38
CA LEU A 311 7.71 -22.88 -16.15
C LEU A 311 9.01 -22.07 -15.93
N HIS A 312 9.54 -22.05 -14.72
CA HIS A 312 10.75 -21.32 -14.35
C HIS A 312 12.00 -22.22 -14.26
N ALA A 313 11.88 -23.50 -14.60
CA ALA A 313 13.00 -24.42 -14.68
C ALA A 313 14.08 -23.88 -15.65
N PRO A 314 15.38 -24.03 -15.35
CA PRO A 314 16.47 -23.63 -16.24
C PRO A 314 16.28 -24.13 -17.69
N ASP A 315 15.74 -25.34 -17.86
CA ASP A 315 15.53 -25.95 -19.16
C ASP A 315 14.45 -25.25 -20.00
N ASN A 316 13.52 -24.55 -19.36
CA ASN A 316 12.49 -23.75 -20.02
C ASN A 316 12.89 -22.28 -20.23
N LEU A 317 14.13 -21.91 -19.87
CA LEU A 317 14.67 -20.57 -20.01
C LEU A 317 15.78 -20.57 -21.08
N LEU A 318 15.83 -19.49 -21.85
CA LEU A 318 16.90 -19.17 -22.80
C LEU A 318 17.37 -17.74 -22.62
N VAL A 319 18.69 -17.54 -22.57
CA VAL A 319 19.29 -16.21 -22.64
C VAL A 319 19.50 -15.84 -24.11
N LEU A 320 18.78 -14.84 -24.61
CA LEU A 320 18.79 -14.41 -26.01
C LEU A 320 19.13 -12.92 -26.12
N CYS A 321 19.79 -12.52 -27.21
CA CYS A 321 19.90 -11.10 -27.52
C CYS A 321 18.56 -10.53 -27.96
N SER A 322 18.40 -9.20 -27.94
CA SER A 322 17.14 -8.54 -28.33
C SER A 322 16.60 -8.98 -29.71
N LYS A 323 17.47 -9.20 -30.70
CA LYS A 323 17.09 -9.71 -32.03
C LYS A 323 16.50 -11.12 -31.95
N HIS A 324 17.22 -12.06 -31.36
CA HIS A 324 16.77 -13.45 -31.23
C HIS A 324 15.59 -13.60 -30.27
N HIS A 325 15.50 -12.74 -29.24
CA HIS A 325 14.36 -12.69 -28.34
C HIS A 325 13.07 -12.30 -29.10
N THR A 326 13.17 -11.30 -29.99
CA THR A 326 12.07 -10.89 -30.87
C THR A 326 11.69 -12.01 -31.84
N GLN A 327 12.67 -12.69 -32.43
CA GLN A 327 12.42 -13.84 -33.31
C GLN A 327 11.76 -15.00 -32.56
N ALA A 328 12.19 -15.29 -31.32
CA ALA A 328 11.63 -16.37 -30.51
C ALA A 328 10.12 -16.19 -30.25
N HIS A 329 9.63 -14.94 -30.17
CA HIS A 329 8.20 -14.67 -30.08
C HIS A 329 7.39 -15.09 -31.32
N GLN A 330 8.04 -15.28 -32.47
CA GLN A 330 7.41 -15.74 -33.71
C GLN A 330 7.37 -17.28 -33.81
N PHE A 331 8.00 -17.99 -32.87
CA PHE A 331 8.01 -19.45 -32.85
C PHE A 331 6.62 -20.00 -32.54
N ASP A 332 6.10 -20.80 -33.47
CA ASP A 332 4.77 -21.41 -33.37
C ASP A 332 4.83 -22.71 -32.55
N TRP A 333 4.93 -22.53 -31.24
CA TRP A 333 4.99 -23.63 -30.26
C TRP A 333 3.75 -24.54 -30.28
N GLN A 334 2.61 -24.11 -30.84
CA GLN A 334 1.37 -24.90 -30.88
C GLN A 334 1.48 -26.11 -31.81
N LYS A 335 2.47 -26.12 -32.72
CA LYS A 335 2.74 -27.24 -33.64
C LYS A 335 3.43 -28.43 -32.97
N TYR A 336 3.85 -28.30 -31.72
CA TYR A 336 4.70 -29.28 -31.05
C TYR A 336 4.05 -29.83 -29.78
N SER A 337 4.12 -31.15 -29.57
CA SER A 337 3.60 -31.80 -28.37
C SER A 337 4.56 -31.66 -27.19
N PHE A 338 4.04 -31.33 -26.00
CA PHE A 338 4.83 -31.26 -24.75
C PHE A 338 5.30 -32.64 -24.24
N GLU A 339 4.75 -33.73 -24.79
CA GLU A 339 5.15 -35.10 -24.52
C GLU A 339 6.07 -35.56 -25.66
N GLY A 340 7.38 -35.55 -25.40
CA GLY A 340 8.39 -36.19 -26.25
C GLY A 340 9.14 -35.30 -27.25
N ALA A 341 8.76 -34.03 -27.47
CA ALA A 341 9.55 -33.10 -28.28
C ALA A 341 10.47 -32.24 -27.40
N ASN A 342 11.77 -32.16 -27.76
CA ASN A 342 12.68 -31.20 -27.13
C ASN A 342 12.42 -29.80 -27.70
N LEU A 343 11.38 -29.12 -27.21
CA LEU A 343 10.96 -27.77 -27.63
C LEU A 343 12.11 -26.75 -27.65
N ARG A 344 13.11 -26.94 -26.77
CA ARG A 344 14.31 -26.12 -26.74
C ARG A 344 15.13 -26.27 -28.02
N ASP A 345 15.34 -27.51 -28.47
CA ASP A 345 16.11 -27.79 -29.68
C ASP A 345 15.36 -27.26 -30.92
N GLU A 346 14.03 -27.43 -30.97
CA GLU A 346 13.20 -26.89 -32.05
C GLU A 346 13.24 -25.37 -32.13
N LEU A 347 13.16 -24.69 -30.97
CA LEU A 347 13.29 -23.25 -30.90
C LEU A 347 14.71 -22.79 -31.30
N ILE A 348 15.75 -23.50 -30.87
CA ILE A 348 17.13 -23.21 -31.28
C ILE A 348 17.28 -23.37 -32.79
N LEU A 349 16.80 -24.47 -33.38
CA LEU A 349 16.83 -24.72 -34.83
C LEU A 349 16.08 -23.63 -35.60
N PHE A 350 14.90 -23.24 -35.13
CA PHE A 350 14.13 -22.14 -35.70
C PHE A 350 14.92 -20.82 -35.68
N LEU A 351 15.54 -20.48 -34.55
CA LEU A 351 16.34 -19.28 -34.42
C LEU A 351 17.60 -19.32 -35.28
N GLU A 352 18.27 -20.47 -35.38
CA GLU A 352 19.45 -20.67 -36.22
C GLU A 352 19.13 -20.61 -37.72
N SER A 353 17.96 -21.10 -38.14
CA SER A 353 17.50 -20.98 -39.53
C SER A 353 17.19 -19.54 -39.94
N SER A 354 16.94 -18.65 -38.97
CA SER A 354 16.59 -17.25 -39.18
C SER A 354 17.80 -16.29 -39.17
N ILE A 355 19.03 -16.84 -39.14
CA ILE A 355 20.30 -16.10 -39.15
C ILE A 355 20.87 -15.98 -40.58
N ASN A 356 20.44 -16.84 -41.50
CA ASN A 356 20.61 -16.65 -42.95
C ASN A 356 19.53 -15.72 -43.50
#